data_AF-A0A641RQ39-F1
#
_entry.id   AF-A0A641RQ39-F1
#
_cell.length_a   1.000
_cell.length_b   1.000
_cell.length_c   1.000
_cell.angle_alpha   90.00
_cell.angle_beta   90.00
_cell.angle_gamma   90.00
#
_symmetry.space_group_name_H-M   'P 1'
#
loop_
_entity.id
_entity.type
_entity.pdbx_description
1 polymer ?
#
loop_
_entity_poly.entity_id
_entity_poly.type
_entity_poly.pdbx_seq_one_letter_code
_entity_poly.pdbx_strand_id
1 'polypeptide(L)' 'VRAVGTVVHKGRSSHVWNVDVFTSTNKLVSSIRVVNSVMKKR' A
#
# COMPACT_ATOMS: atom_id res chain seq x y z
N VAL A 1 2.68 -14.66 -7.12
CA VAL A 1 3.05 -13.56 -6.19
C VAL A 1 1.77 -12.83 -5.83
N ARG A 2 1.56 -12.49 -4.55
CA ARG A 2 0.41 -11.69 -4.09
C ARG A 2 0.90 -10.51 -3.24
N ALA A 3 0.13 -9.44 -3.17
CA ALA A 3 0.42 -8.30 -2.31
C ALA A 3 -0.80 -7.94 -1.45
N VAL A 4 -0.57 -7.48 -0.22
CA VAL A 4 -1.61 -6.99 0.69
C VAL A 4 -1.31 -5.55 1.06
N GLY A 5 -2.25 -4.65 0.77
CA GLY A 5 -2.17 -3.24 1.15
C GLY A 5 -2.93 -2.97 2.44
N THR A 6 -2.24 -2.47 3.46
CA THR A 6 -2.84 -2.00 4.71
C THR A 6 -2.75 -0.47 4.76
N VAL A 7 -3.90 0.21 4.88
CA VAL A 7 -3.91 1.67 5.09
C VAL A 7 -3.30 1.97 6.46
N VAL A 8 -2.24 2.75 6.48
CA VAL A 8 -1.59 3.22 7.72
C VAL A 8 -2.10 4.62 8.08
N HIS A 9 -2.37 5.45 7.08
CA HIS A 9 -2.93 6.77 7.29
C HIS A 9 -3.89 7.13 6.16
N LYS A 10 -5.07 7.65 6.51
CA LYS A 10 -6.07 8.13 5.56
C LYS A 10 -6.29 9.64 5.75
N GLY A 11 -5.44 10.44 5.13
CA GLY A 11 -5.55 11.89 5.13
C GLY A 11 -6.52 12.42 4.07
N ARG A 12 -6.83 13.72 4.15
CA ARG A 12 -7.72 14.39 3.20
C ARG A 12 -7.13 14.50 1.79
N SER A 13 -5.82 14.76 1.71
CA SER A 13 -5.09 14.97 0.45
C SER A 13 -4.16 13.82 0.10
N SER A 14 -3.82 12.95 1.05
CA SER A 14 -2.92 11.83 0.83
C SER A 14 -3.25 10.65 1.73
N HIS A 15 -2.99 9.44 1.24
CA HIS A 15 -3.06 8.20 2.01
C HIS A 15 -1.68 7.55 2.06
N VAL A 16 -1.35 6.91 3.19
CA VAL A 16 -0.13 6.10 3.34
C VAL A 16 -0.52 4.64 3.48
N TRP A 17 0.14 3.78 2.73
CA TRP A 17 -0.09 2.33 2.73
C TRP A 17 1.20 1.59 3.01
N ASN A 18 1.10 0.52 3.79
CA ASN A 18 2.09 -0.55 3.77
C ASN A 18 1.62 -1.60 2.77
N VAL A 19 2.49 -2.01 1.86
CA VAL A 19 2.22 -3.07 0.89
C VAL A 19 3.22 -4.18 1.12
N ASP A 20 2.71 -5.32 1.60
CA ASP A 20 3.51 -6.51 1.86
C ASP A 20 3.35 -7.50 0.71
N VAL A 21 4.47 -7.90 0.11
CA VAL A 21 4.53 -8.78 -1.06
C VAL A 21 4.97 -10.17 -0.64
N PHE A 22 4.20 -11.18 -1.03
CA PHE A 22 4.42 -12.57 -0.67
C PHE A 22 4.59 -13.46 -1.91
N THR A 23 5.39 -14.53 -1.76
CA THR A 23 5.44 -15.64 -2.71
C THR A 23 4.11 -16.41 -2.76
N SER A 24 3.97 -17.36 -3.67
CA SER A 24 2.83 -18.30 -3.69
C SER A 24 2.74 -19.16 -2.42
N THR A 25 3.88 -19.38 -1.75
CA THR A 25 3.98 -20.10 -0.47
C THR A 25 3.87 -19.19 0.75
N ASN A 26 3.35 -17.97 0.59
CA ASN A 26 3.16 -16.99 1.68
C ASN A 26 4.44 -16.52 2.39
N LYS A 27 5.62 -16.73 1.81
CA LYS A 27 6.85 -16.10 2.33
C LYS A 27 6.86 -14.62 2.00
N LEU A 28 7.04 -13.74 2.99
CA LEU A 28 7.25 -12.31 2.79
C LEU A 28 8.58 -12.10 2.05
N VAL A 29 8.54 -11.35 0.95
CA VAL A 29 9.73 -11.05 0.13
C VAL A 29 10.03 -9.57 0.04
N SER A 30 9.04 -8.70 0.27
CA SER A 30 9.24 -7.26 0.31
C SER A 30 8.12 -6.58 1.10
N SER A 31 8.44 -5.46 1.74
CA SER A 31 7.48 -4.54 2.32
C SER A 31 7.78 -3.13 1.83
N ILE A 32 6.76 -2.44 1.31
CA ILE A 32 6.89 -1.14 0.67
C ILE A 32 5.96 -0.15 1.36
N ARG A 33 6.45 1.07 1.61
CA ARG A 33 5.62 2.20 2.07
C ARG A 33 5.29 3.10 0.88
N VAL A 34 4.00 3.22 0.55
CA VAL A 34 3.52 4.05 -0.55
C VAL A 34 2.77 5.27 0.00
N VAL A 35 3.01 6.43 -0.60
CA VAL A 35 2.19 7.63 -0.40
C VAL A 35 1.38 7.87 -1.67
N ASN A 36 0.06 7.92 -1.55
CA ASN A 36 -0.86 8.20 -2.65
C ASN A 36 -1.50 9.57 -2.46
N SER A 37 -1.48 10.43 -3.48
CA SER A 37 -2.14 11.74 -3.47
C SER A 37 -3.59 11.63 -3.96
N VAL A 38 -4.54 12.16 -3.20
CA VAL A 38 -5.96 12.22 -3.56
C VAL A 38 -6.22 13.49 -4.36
N MET A 39 -6.37 13.34 -5.67
CA MET A 39 -6.64 14.45 -6.59
C MET A 39 -8.15 14.61 -6.83
N LYS A 40 -8.65 15.85 -6.79
CA LYS A 40 -10.03 16.15 -7.16
C LYS A 40 -10.20 16.05 -8.68
N LYS A 41 -11.35 15.56 -9.13
CA LYS A 41 -11.75 15.64 -10.53
C LYS A 41 -11.96 17.12 -10.90
N ARG A 42 -11.50 17.54 -12.08
CA ARG A 42 -11.75 18.88 -12.63
C ARG A 42 -13.14 18.95 -13.22
#